data_AF-A0A562E2U6-F1
#
_entry.id   AF-A0A562E2U6-F1
#
_cell.length_a   1.000
_cell.length_b   1.000
_cell.length_c   1.000
_cell.angle_alpha   90.00
_cell.angle_beta   90.00
_cell.angle_gamma   90.00
#
_symmetry.space_group_name_H-M   'P 1'
#
loop_
_entity.id
_entity.type
_entity.pdbx_description
1 polymer ?
#
loop_
_entity_poly.entity_id
_entity_poly.type
_entity_poly.pdbx_seq_one_letter_code
_entity_poly.pdbx_strand_id
1 'polypeptide(L)'
;MDHSRNTLGALRKSLLDGVAPAVDQSDPLASEQLPLVVDYLEFLGTRIYRIHERSRFELGEYLRMAEGLLARLPESMTAVAGLLTKHIEASRTARESASAGTTELMEWGAALATAVSTVVQDESLPDDVRRALGRWVVESSRPLLAFQRSWYAPFGFEADHGRLRGIDEYL
;
A
#
# COMPACT_ATOMS: atom_id res chain seq x y z
N MET A 1 -5.57 -15.79 23.09
CA MET A 1 -4.70 -14.59 23.18
C MET A 1 -3.96 -14.48 21.86
N ASP A 2 -3.87 -13.29 21.29
CA ASP A 2 -3.00 -13.04 20.14
C ASP A 2 -1.55 -12.98 20.64
N HIS A 3 -0.68 -13.83 20.08
CA HIS A 3 0.73 -13.94 20.48
C HIS A 3 1.68 -13.29 19.46
N SER A 4 1.16 -12.67 18.40
CA SER A 4 1.96 -12.23 17.25
C SER A 4 3.02 -11.21 17.64
N ARG A 5 2.66 -10.15 18.37
CA ARG A 5 3.64 -9.14 18.82
C ARG A 5 4.70 -9.71 19.76
N ASN A 6 4.31 -10.63 20.65
CA ASN A 6 5.25 -11.29 21.56
C ASN A 6 6.21 -12.20 20.79
N THR A 7 5.72 -12.95 19.82
CA THR A 7 6.53 -13.79 18.94
C THR A 7 7.51 -12.96 18.12
N LEU A 8 7.08 -11.83 17.53
CA LEU A 8 7.98 -10.92 16.81
C LEU A 8 9.10 -10.38 17.72
N GLY A 9 8.77 -10.00 18.96
CA GLY A 9 9.76 -9.57 19.95
C GLY A 9 10.75 -10.68 20.33
N ALA A 10 10.26 -11.91 20.52
CA ALA A 10 11.10 -13.07 20.81
C ALA A 10 12.05 -13.42 19.66
N LEU A 11 11.55 -13.37 18.41
CA LEU A 11 12.38 -13.56 17.21
C LEU A 11 13.47 -12.50 17.10
N ARG A 12 13.12 -11.22 17.26
CA ARG A 12 14.09 -10.11 17.27
C ARG A 12 15.15 -10.32 18.34
N LYS A 13 14.75 -10.69 19.56
CA LYS A 13 15.69 -10.98 20.66
C LYS A 13 16.60 -12.17 20.34
N SER A 14 16.06 -13.26 19.78
CA SER A 14 16.85 -14.41 19.37
C SER A 14 17.89 -14.06 18.30
N LEU A 15 17.54 -13.19 17.35
CA LEU A 15 18.47 -12.71 16.34
C LEU A 15 19.59 -11.87 16.94
N LEU A 16 19.26 -10.94 17.84
CA LEU A 16 20.25 -10.06 18.48
C LEU A 16 21.15 -10.77 19.48
N ASP A 17 20.58 -11.62 20.33
CA ASP A 17 21.29 -12.22 21.46
C ASP A 17 21.97 -13.54 21.10
N GLY A 18 21.43 -14.27 20.11
CA GLY A 18 21.90 -15.60 19.74
C GLY A 18 22.60 -15.64 18.38
N VAL A 19 21.97 -15.05 17.35
CA VAL A 19 22.48 -15.15 15.96
C VAL A 19 23.58 -14.13 15.70
N ALA A 20 23.37 -12.85 16.03
CA ALA A 20 24.33 -11.78 15.75
C ALA A 20 25.74 -12.05 16.30
N PRO A 21 25.92 -12.58 17.53
CA PRO A 21 27.25 -12.90 18.05
C PRO A 21 27.92 -14.10 17.36
N ALA A 22 27.13 -14.96 16.69
CA ALA A 22 27.62 -16.16 16.00
C ALA A 22 27.94 -15.92 14.52
N VAL A 23 27.58 -14.75 13.98
CA VAL A 23 27.85 -14.35 12.59
C VAL A 23 29.29 -13.83 12.47
N ASP A 24 29.97 -14.24 11.39
CA ASP A 24 31.29 -13.70 11.04
C ASP A 24 31.19 -12.21 10.69
N GLN A 25 31.85 -11.37 11.49
CA GLN A 25 31.85 -9.91 11.30
C GLN A 25 32.63 -9.45 10.06
N SER A 26 33.44 -10.34 9.47
CA SER A 26 34.15 -10.06 8.22
C SER A 26 33.30 -10.33 6.98
N ASP A 27 32.12 -10.94 7.14
CA ASP A 27 31.15 -11.09 6.07
C ASP A 27 30.34 -9.77 5.90
N PRO A 28 30.58 -9.02 4.81
CA PRO A 28 29.87 -7.75 4.58
C PRO A 28 28.38 -7.96 4.35
N LEU A 29 27.97 -9.08 3.74
CA LEU A 29 26.56 -9.37 3.50
C LEU A 29 25.85 -9.63 4.83
N ALA A 30 26.42 -10.45 5.70
CA ALA A 30 25.78 -10.76 6.98
C ALA A 30 25.71 -9.53 7.91
N SER A 31 26.72 -8.67 7.85
CA SER A 31 26.79 -7.42 8.60
C SER A 31 25.71 -6.40 8.17
N GLU A 32 25.30 -6.42 6.90
CA GLU A 32 24.24 -5.55 6.38
C GLU A 32 22.84 -6.16 6.52
N GLN A 33 22.68 -7.45 6.23
CA GLN A 33 21.36 -8.08 6.14
C GLN A 33 20.73 -8.35 7.50
N LEU A 34 21.51 -8.71 8.53
CA LEU A 34 20.96 -9.04 9.84
C LEU A 34 20.28 -7.82 10.51
N PRO A 35 20.89 -6.62 10.53
CA PRO A 35 20.20 -5.40 10.99
C PRO A 35 18.89 -5.13 10.24
N LEU A 36 18.85 -5.28 8.91
CA LEU A 36 17.64 -5.05 8.12
C LEU A 36 16.49 -5.97 8.55
N VAL A 37 16.77 -7.25 8.84
CA VAL A 37 15.77 -8.19 9.34
C VAL A 37 15.28 -7.80 10.74
N VAL A 38 16.20 -7.41 11.62
CA VAL A 38 15.89 -6.94 12.99
C VAL A 38 14.98 -5.71 12.95
N ASP A 39 15.31 -4.73 12.12
CA ASP A 39 14.54 -3.50 11.93
C ASP A 39 13.16 -3.79 11.34
N TYR A 40 13.06 -4.71 10.39
CA TYR A 40 11.78 -5.13 9.82
C TYR A 40 10.86 -5.80 10.85
N LEU A 41 11.40 -6.67 11.72
CA LEU A 41 10.63 -7.30 12.80
C LEU A 41 10.12 -6.27 13.81
N GLU A 42 10.95 -5.27 14.14
CA GLU A 42 10.55 -4.16 14.99
C GLU A 42 9.43 -3.34 14.35
N PHE A 43 9.61 -2.93 13.09
CA PHE A 43 8.58 -2.26 12.31
C PHE A 43 7.26 -3.04 12.30
N LEU A 44 7.30 -4.33 11.98
CA LEU A 44 6.11 -5.17 11.92
C LEU A 44 5.43 -5.24 13.29
N GLY A 45 6.20 -5.30 14.39
CA GLY A 45 5.66 -5.24 15.75
C GLY A 45 4.85 -3.97 16.04
N THR A 46 5.17 -2.84 15.40
CA THR A 46 4.43 -1.57 15.53
C THR A 46 3.23 -1.44 14.60
N ARG A 47 3.11 -2.30 13.58
CA ARG A 47 2.13 -2.16 12.49
C ARG A 47 1.21 -3.36 12.28
N ILE A 48 1.52 -4.53 12.85
CA ILE A 48 0.81 -5.78 12.58
C ILE A 48 -0.71 -5.69 12.82
N TYR A 49 -1.11 -5.01 13.89
CA TYR A 49 -2.53 -4.85 14.24
C TYR A 49 -3.28 -3.81 13.40
N ARG A 50 -2.58 -3.12 12.50
CA ARG A 50 -3.14 -2.09 11.61
C ARG A 50 -3.17 -2.47 10.16
N ILE A 51 -2.73 -3.69 9.80
CA ILE A 51 -2.67 -4.14 8.41
C ILE A 51 -4.07 -4.13 7.79
N HIS A 52 -5.09 -4.50 8.57
CA HIS A 52 -6.47 -4.47 8.09
C HIS A 52 -6.95 -3.04 7.79
N GLU A 53 -6.79 -2.12 8.74
CA GLU A 53 -7.15 -0.70 8.59
C GLU A 53 -6.41 -0.06 7.41
N ARG A 54 -5.11 -0.34 7.28
CA ARG A 54 -4.31 0.03 6.11
C ARG A 54 -4.92 -0.47 4.81
N SER A 55 -5.27 -1.75 4.74
CA SER A 55 -5.81 -2.34 3.51
C SER A 55 -7.14 -1.70 3.12
N ARG A 56 -7.99 -1.36 4.11
CA ARG A 56 -9.24 -0.62 3.90
C ARG A 56 -9.00 0.81 3.41
N PHE A 57 -7.98 1.49 3.95
CA PHE A 57 -7.58 2.83 3.52
C PHE A 57 -7.04 2.81 2.08
N GLU A 58 -6.08 1.93 1.77
CA GLU A 58 -5.47 1.81 0.45
C GLU A 58 -6.50 1.46 -0.62
N LEU A 59 -7.39 0.50 -0.36
CA LEU A 59 -8.50 0.18 -1.27
C LEU A 59 -9.39 1.41 -1.52
N GLY A 60 -9.58 2.23 -0.50
CA GLY A 60 -10.33 3.47 -0.60
C GLY A 60 -9.72 4.51 -1.52
N GLU A 61 -8.40 4.68 -1.46
CA GLU A 61 -7.70 5.60 -2.35
C GLU A 61 -7.70 5.10 -3.80
N TYR A 62 -7.56 3.79 -4.02
CA TYR A 62 -7.69 3.21 -5.37
C TYR A 62 -9.11 3.34 -5.92
N LEU A 63 -10.14 3.17 -5.09
CA LEU A 63 -11.53 3.41 -5.47
C LEU A 63 -11.74 4.85 -5.95
N ARG A 64 -11.33 5.83 -5.14
CA ARG A 64 -11.46 7.26 -5.50
C ARG A 64 -10.72 7.59 -6.79
N MET A 65 -9.53 7.02 -6.98
CA MET A 65 -8.74 7.18 -8.20
C MET A 65 -9.47 6.62 -9.42
N ALA A 66 -9.99 5.39 -9.32
CA ALA A 66 -10.73 4.70 -10.38
C ALA A 66 -12.05 5.41 -10.74
N GLU A 67 -12.82 5.85 -9.74
CA GLU A 67 -14.06 6.62 -9.95
C GLU A 67 -13.78 7.93 -10.69
N GLY A 68 -12.70 8.63 -10.32
CA GLY A 68 -12.32 9.85 -11.02
C GLY A 68 -11.79 9.62 -12.43
N LEU A 69 -11.18 8.46 -12.72
CA LEU A 69 -10.85 8.07 -14.09
C LEU A 69 -12.11 7.79 -14.90
N LEU A 70 -13.04 7.01 -14.35
CA LEU A 70 -14.30 6.68 -15.02
C LEU A 70 -15.06 7.94 -15.42
N ALA A 71 -15.13 8.94 -14.54
CA ALA A 71 -15.77 10.23 -14.82
C ALA A 71 -15.08 11.08 -15.91
N ARG A 72 -13.84 10.74 -16.29
CA ARG A 72 -13.04 11.44 -17.30
C ARG A 72 -12.86 10.64 -18.59
N LEU A 73 -13.36 9.41 -18.64
CA LEU A 73 -13.30 8.59 -19.84
C LEU A 73 -14.23 9.15 -20.93
N PRO A 74 -13.79 9.18 -22.19
CA PRO A 74 -14.69 9.52 -23.31
C PRO A 74 -15.85 8.53 -23.39
N GLU A 75 -17.04 9.01 -23.76
CA GLU A 75 -18.24 8.16 -23.92
C GLU A 75 -18.05 7.05 -24.97
N SER A 76 -17.14 7.24 -25.93
CA SER A 76 -16.78 6.23 -26.92
C SER A 76 -16.10 4.98 -26.34
N MET A 77 -15.58 5.06 -25.11
CA MET A 77 -14.80 3.99 -24.46
C MET A 77 -15.68 3.07 -23.59
N THR A 78 -16.83 2.65 -24.13
CA THR A 78 -17.87 1.92 -23.39
C THR A 78 -17.38 0.60 -22.78
N ALA A 79 -16.55 -0.17 -23.50
CA ALA A 79 -16.01 -1.44 -23.01
C ALA A 79 -15.07 -1.26 -21.81
N VAL A 80 -14.14 -0.30 -21.91
CA VAL A 80 -13.19 0.06 -20.84
C VAL A 80 -13.94 0.60 -19.63
N ALA A 81 -14.90 1.51 -19.85
CA ALA A 81 -15.75 2.05 -18.80
C ALA A 81 -16.57 0.95 -18.10
N GLY A 82 -17.11 -0.01 -18.84
CA GLY A 82 -17.84 -1.15 -18.28
C GLY A 82 -16.97 -2.06 -17.41
N LEU A 83 -15.76 -2.38 -17.85
CA LEU A 83 -14.80 -3.16 -17.06
C LEU A 83 -14.39 -2.42 -15.79
N LEU A 84 -14.07 -1.13 -15.88
CA LEU A 84 -13.68 -0.31 -14.74
C LEU A 84 -14.82 -0.18 -13.73
N THR A 85 -16.06 0.05 -14.20
CA THR A 85 -17.26 0.11 -13.36
C THR A 85 -17.45 -1.19 -12.56
N LYS A 86 -17.27 -2.35 -13.20
CA LYS A 86 -17.36 -3.65 -12.51
C LYS A 86 -16.34 -3.77 -11.37
N HIS A 87 -15.11 -3.32 -11.59
CA HIS A 87 -14.06 -3.37 -10.55
C HIS A 87 -14.36 -2.39 -9.41
N ILE A 88 -14.87 -1.19 -9.72
CA ILE A 88 -15.29 -0.19 -8.73
C ILE A 88 -16.39 -0.76 -7.83
N GLU A 89 -17.46 -1.32 -8.40
CA GLU A 89 -18.58 -1.82 -7.62
C GLU A 89 -18.21 -3.03 -6.74
N ALA A 90 -17.40 -3.96 -7.27
CA ALA A 90 -16.90 -5.09 -6.48
C ALA A 90 -16.00 -4.62 -5.32
N SER A 91 -15.10 -3.68 -5.58
CA SER A 91 -14.19 -3.12 -4.58
C SER A 91 -14.93 -2.28 -3.53
N ARG A 92 -15.96 -1.53 -3.93
CA ARG A 92 -16.83 -0.78 -3.00
C ARG A 92 -17.56 -1.75 -2.06
N THR A 93 -18.13 -2.80 -2.61
CA THR A 93 -18.82 -3.86 -1.84
C THR A 93 -17.86 -4.50 -0.83
N ALA A 94 -16.66 -4.89 -1.26
CA ALA A 94 -15.65 -5.45 -0.36
C ALA A 94 -15.23 -4.46 0.73
N ARG A 95 -15.03 -3.18 0.38
CA ARG A 95 -14.66 -2.14 1.35
C ARG A 95 -15.77 -1.92 2.37
N GLU A 96 -17.03 -1.85 1.96
CA GLU A 96 -18.14 -1.56 2.89
C GLU A 96 -18.52 -2.76 3.76
N SER A 97 -18.18 -3.97 3.32
CA SER A 97 -18.41 -5.18 4.08
C SER A 97 -17.58 -5.23 5.36
N ALA A 98 -18.25 -5.39 6.51
CA ALA A 98 -17.61 -5.63 7.80
C ALA A 98 -16.98 -7.02 7.90
N SER A 99 -17.36 -7.96 7.02
CA SER A 99 -16.83 -9.32 7.00
C SER A 99 -15.70 -9.52 5.99
N ALA A 100 -15.34 -8.48 5.23
CA ALA A 100 -14.25 -8.59 4.25
C ALA A 100 -12.92 -8.86 4.95
N GLY A 101 -12.21 -9.87 4.47
CA GLY A 101 -10.89 -10.23 5.00
C GLY A 101 -9.81 -9.25 4.55
N THR A 102 -8.71 -9.14 5.31
CA THR A 102 -7.55 -8.33 4.91
C THR A 102 -7.01 -8.72 3.54
N THR A 103 -6.88 -10.03 3.26
CA THR A 103 -6.39 -10.53 1.96
C THR A 103 -7.31 -10.12 0.82
N GLU A 104 -8.62 -10.23 1.00
CA GLU A 104 -9.62 -9.83 0.01
C GLU A 104 -9.50 -8.32 -0.31
N LEU A 105 -9.33 -7.47 0.71
CA LEU A 105 -9.14 -6.03 0.51
C LEU A 105 -7.85 -5.72 -0.28
N MET A 106 -6.76 -6.44 0.01
CA MET A 106 -5.49 -6.30 -0.71
C MET A 106 -5.63 -6.74 -2.18
N GLU A 107 -6.32 -7.85 -2.43
CA GLU A 107 -6.58 -8.37 -3.78
C GLU A 107 -7.41 -7.37 -4.61
N TRP A 108 -8.47 -6.81 -4.04
CA TRP A 108 -9.26 -5.77 -4.71
C TRP A 108 -8.45 -4.48 -4.94
N GLY A 109 -7.60 -4.10 -3.99
CA GLY A 109 -6.70 -2.94 -4.15
C GLY A 109 -5.74 -3.13 -5.32
N ALA A 110 -5.11 -4.30 -5.41
CA ALA A 110 -4.22 -4.66 -6.52
C ALA A 110 -4.97 -4.73 -7.86
N ALA A 111 -6.18 -5.29 -7.87
CA ALA A 111 -7.02 -5.36 -9.07
C ALA A 111 -7.40 -3.96 -9.58
N LEU A 112 -7.79 -3.05 -8.69
CA LEU A 112 -8.09 -1.66 -9.07
C LEU A 112 -6.85 -0.90 -9.55
N ALA A 113 -5.70 -1.04 -8.87
CA ALA A 113 -4.45 -0.42 -9.30
C ALA A 113 -4.04 -0.89 -10.72
N THR A 114 -4.24 -2.17 -10.99
CA THR A 114 -4.02 -2.76 -12.32
C THR A 114 -5.00 -2.20 -13.34
N ALA A 115 -6.31 -2.16 -13.03
CA ALA A 115 -7.33 -1.61 -13.92
C ALA A 115 -7.07 -0.12 -14.26
N VAL A 116 -6.72 0.68 -13.26
CA VAL A 116 -6.29 2.08 -13.41
C VAL A 116 -5.09 2.20 -14.36
N SER A 117 -4.07 1.37 -14.15
CA SER A 117 -2.86 1.39 -14.98
C SER A 117 -3.17 1.03 -16.42
N THR A 118 -3.96 -0.01 -16.65
CA THR A 118 -4.42 -0.42 -17.99
C THR A 118 -5.16 0.70 -18.71
N VAL A 119 -6.06 1.42 -18.01
CA VAL A 119 -6.80 2.54 -18.59
C VAL A 119 -5.87 3.68 -19.02
N VAL A 120 -4.89 4.04 -18.18
CA VAL A 120 -3.96 5.14 -18.49
C VAL A 120 -2.97 4.76 -19.59
N GLN A 121 -2.65 3.47 -19.72
CA GLN A 121 -1.73 2.94 -20.73
C GLN A 121 -2.42 2.60 -22.06
N ASP A 122 -3.73 2.79 -22.18
CA ASP A 122 -4.46 2.51 -23.41
C ASP A 122 -4.05 3.47 -24.54
N GLU A 123 -3.32 2.93 -25.53
CA GLU A 123 -2.82 3.67 -26.68
C GLU A 123 -3.92 4.05 -27.68
N SER A 124 -5.11 3.48 -27.57
CA SER A 124 -6.27 3.86 -28.40
C SER A 124 -6.88 5.21 -27.97
N LEU A 125 -6.53 5.70 -26.78
CA LEU A 125 -6.97 7.00 -26.29
C LEU A 125 -6.23 8.15 -26.98
N PRO A 126 -6.94 9.24 -27.32
CA PRO A 126 -6.31 10.49 -27.74
C PRO A 126 -5.26 10.98 -26.72
N ASP A 127 -4.15 11.53 -27.21
CA ASP A 127 -3.02 11.93 -26.36
C ASP A 127 -3.39 12.95 -25.27
N ASP A 128 -4.29 13.88 -25.57
CA ASP A 128 -4.80 14.86 -24.63
C ASP A 128 -5.63 14.22 -23.51
N VAL A 129 -6.47 13.25 -23.85
CA VAL A 129 -7.22 12.43 -22.88
C VAL A 129 -6.25 11.63 -22.03
N ARG A 130 -5.32 10.89 -22.63
CA ARG A 130 -4.33 10.08 -21.91
C ARG A 130 -3.50 10.92 -20.94
N ARG A 131 -3.06 12.12 -21.36
CA ARG A 131 -2.38 13.09 -20.48
C ARG A 131 -3.27 13.61 -19.36
N ALA A 132 -4.56 13.85 -19.62
CA ALA A 132 -5.50 14.29 -18.58
C ALA A 132 -5.74 13.20 -17.53
N LEU A 133 -5.91 11.94 -17.96
CA LEU A 133 -6.04 10.78 -17.06
C LEU A 133 -4.76 10.55 -16.25
N GLY A 134 -3.58 10.63 -16.88
CA GLY A 134 -2.29 10.51 -16.19
C GLY A 134 -2.09 11.60 -15.12
N ARG A 135 -2.45 12.86 -15.42
CA ARG A 135 -2.45 13.94 -14.42
C ARG A 135 -3.38 13.64 -13.25
N TRP A 136 -4.59 13.17 -13.53
CA TRP A 136 -5.53 12.78 -12.48
C TRP A 136 -4.97 11.68 -11.57
N VAL A 137 -4.34 10.64 -12.12
CA VAL A 137 -3.71 9.58 -11.33
C VAL A 137 -2.60 10.12 -10.43
N VAL A 138 -1.73 10.99 -10.95
CA VAL A 138 -0.66 11.62 -10.16
C VAL A 138 -1.22 12.54 -9.06
N GLU A 139 -2.26 13.32 -9.36
CA GLU A 139 -2.88 14.21 -8.38
C GLU A 139 -3.63 13.43 -7.30
N SER A 140 -4.35 12.39 -7.70
CA SER A 140 -5.10 11.53 -6.80
C SER A 140 -4.22 10.56 -6.02
N SER A 141 -2.98 10.27 -6.39
CA SER A 141 -2.11 9.41 -5.58
C SER A 141 -1.58 10.10 -4.31
N ARG A 142 -1.71 11.43 -4.19
CA ARG A 142 -1.13 12.22 -3.08
C ARG A 142 -1.53 11.72 -1.67
N PRO A 143 -2.81 11.45 -1.35
CA PRO A 143 -3.16 10.98 -0.01
C PRO A 143 -2.58 9.59 0.29
N LEU A 144 -2.60 8.68 -0.70
CA LEU A 144 -2.00 7.36 -0.59
C LEU A 144 -0.49 7.45 -0.34
N LEU A 145 0.23 8.29 -1.09
CA LEU A 145 1.66 8.50 -0.91
C LEU A 145 1.97 9.13 0.45
N ALA A 146 1.15 10.10 0.90
CA ALA A 146 1.32 10.71 2.22
C ALA A 146 1.11 9.69 3.35
N PHE A 147 0.09 8.83 3.22
CA PHE A 147 -0.13 7.71 4.13
C PHE A 147 1.04 6.72 4.12
N GLN A 148 1.53 6.32 2.95
CA GLN A 148 2.66 5.38 2.83
C GLN A 148 3.92 5.93 3.50
N ARG A 149 4.22 7.21 3.34
CA ARG A 149 5.33 7.88 4.05
C ARG A 149 5.15 7.78 5.57
N SER A 150 3.96 8.06 6.10
CA SER A 150 3.66 7.90 7.53
C SER A 150 3.71 6.43 8.00
N TRP A 151 3.26 5.50 7.16
CA TRP A 151 3.26 4.07 7.46
C TRP A 151 4.68 3.54 7.66
N TYR A 152 5.56 3.84 6.70
CA TYR A 152 6.96 3.40 6.64
C TYR A 152 7.94 4.31 7.40
N ALA A 153 7.47 5.39 8.02
CA ALA A 153 8.27 6.31 8.83
C ALA A 153 9.20 5.64 9.86
N PRO A 154 8.83 4.53 10.53
CA PRO A 154 9.72 3.87 11.49
C PRO A 154 11.04 3.36 10.89
N PHE A 155 11.15 3.18 9.57
CA PHE A 155 12.40 2.79 8.91
C PHE A 155 13.42 3.93 8.80
N GLY A 156 13.04 5.18 9.09
CA GLY A 156 13.98 6.32 9.06
C GLY A 156 14.40 6.79 7.67
N PHE A 157 13.78 6.29 6.59
CA PHE A 157 14.05 6.75 5.22
C PHE A 157 13.44 8.12 4.90
N GLU A 158 12.54 8.63 5.74
CA GLU A 158 11.91 9.93 5.53
C GLU A 158 12.85 11.06 5.94
N ALA A 159 13.23 11.93 4.98
CA ALA A 159 14.11 13.05 5.26
C ALA A 159 13.42 14.21 6.01
N ASP A 160 12.11 14.37 5.87
CA ASP A 160 11.34 15.48 6.45
C ASP A 160 10.32 15.01 7.50
N HIS A 161 10.84 14.50 8.62
CA HIS A 161 10.02 13.97 9.71
C HIS A 161 9.00 14.97 10.28
N GLY A 162 9.31 16.28 10.25
CA GLY A 162 8.44 17.33 10.79
C GLY A 162 7.17 17.57 9.96
N ARG A 163 7.12 17.08 8.72
CA ARG A 163 5.94 17.18 7.85
C ARG A 163 5.11 15.89 7.79
N LEU A 164 5.52 14.84 8.49
CA LEU A 164 4.74 13.62 8.56
C LEU A 164 3.54 13.81 9.48
N ARG A 165 2.37 13.45 8.97
CA ARG A 165 1.16 13.31 9.78
C ARG A 165 1.20 12.01 10.55
N GLY A 166 0.56 11.97 11.71
CA GLY A 166 0.35 10.74 12.45
C GLY A 166 -0.42 9.73 11.62
N ILE A 167 -0.09 8.44 11.73
CA ILE A 167 -0.82 7.37 11.03
C ILE A 167 -2.31 7.33 11.43
N ASP A 168 -2.63 7.72 12.67
CA ASP A 168 -4.00 7.83 13.20
C ASP A 168 -4.85 8.90 12.52
N GLU A 169 -4.22 9.82 11.79
CA GLU A 169 -4.95 10.83 11.04
C GLU A 169 -5.50 10.31 9.70
N TYR A 170 -5.13 9.09 9.31
CA TYR A 170 -5.56 8.45 8.07
C TYR A 170 -6.50 7.25 8.29
N LEU A 171 -6.35 6.54 9.40
CA LEU A 171 -7.06 5.30 9.72
C LEU A 171 -8.28 5.58 10.61
#